data_AF-K9Z996-F1
#
_entry.id   AF-K9Z996-F1
#
_cell.length_a   1.000
_cell.length_b   1.000
_cell.length_c   1.000
_cell.angle_alpha   90.00
_cell.angle_beta   90.00
_cell.angle_gamma   90.00
#
_symmetry.space_group_name_H-M   'P 1'
#
loop_
_entity.id
_entity.type
_entity.pdbx_description
1 polymer ?
#
loop_
_entity_poly.entity_id
_entity_poly.type
_entity_poly.pdbx_seq_one_letter_code
_entity_poly.pdbx_strand_id
1 'polypeptide(L)'
;MTNNSELLKNLYNAFNPFQPLPAGDPNYVDCQDVRGDADILEELGNRIQLANQYTCQLYSGHRGAGKSTELLKLKKYLEERQFYVVYFAADEEDIDSEDAQYTDILLACTRRLLKDLRTIGNPQPVLNWLKDRWQDLKDLALTDIQIENMNVEMQISQFAKLTANLRAVPELRQQIREKVNPHTVTLIKVLNEFLADVRKHLPKDRNKLAVIVDNLDRMVLVKDGERTNYEEVFLDRCEQLKALECHLIYTVPIAMVYSTRATDLRDVYGDPQILPMVMVRTPQGEIYQPGINKVKEVIYRRIRQFAPDKPLETAIFDNRETLERLCLMSGGHVRNLLLLTQDAIGRTQDLPISERAVRRAVTQARDTYRRAVENHQWILLAEVSRSKRIINDDQYRNLMFNRCLLEYRYLDEEGEMHRWYDIHPLIQGIQEFKEAIEKLP
;
A
#
# COMPACT_ATOMS: atom_id res chain seq x y z
N MET A 1 38.54 -3.73 -13.43
CA MET A 1 37.85 -2.65 -12.69
C MET A 1 36.42 -2.40 -13.20
N THR A 2 36.16 -2.44 -14.51
CA THR A 2 34.82 -2.23 -15.11
C THR A 2 33.74 -3.21 -14.63
N ASN A 3 34.05 -4.51 -14.47
CA ASN A 3 33.06 -5.53 -14.10
C ASN A 3 32.51 -5.39 -12.66
N ASN A 4 33.30 -4.88 -11.70
CA ASN A 4 32.84 -4.73 -10.31
C ASN A 4 31.94 -3.50 -10.13
N SER A 5 32.26 -2.40 -10.81
CA SER A 5 31.44 -1.19 -10.80
C SER A 5 30.07 -1.42 -11.44
N GLU A 6 30.02 -2.19 -12.54
CA GLU A 6 28.76 -2.58 -13.17
C GLU A 6 27.93 -3.52 -12.30
N LEU A 7 28.56 -4.49 -11.63
CA LEU A 7 27.88 -5.35 -10.67
C LEU A 7 27.27 -4.54 -9.51
N LEU A 8 28.01 -3.63 -8.89
CA LEU A 8 27.47 -2.79 -7.81
C LEU A 8 26.32 -1.91 -8.27
N LYS A 9 26.38 -1.37 -9.50
CA LYS A 9 25.28 -0.61 -10.10
C LYS A 9 24.04 -1.49 -10.28
N ASN A 10 24.19 -2.71 -10.78
CA ASN A 10 23.07 -3.64 -10.95
C ASN A 10 22.46 -4.03 -9.59
N LEU A 11 23.31 -4.37 -8.62
CA LEU A 11 22.86 -4.67 -7.26
C LEU A 11 22.12 -3.49 -6.64
N TYR A 12 22.66 -2.27 -6.72
CA TYR A 12 22.00 -1.06 -6.19
C TYR A 12 20.57 -0.87 -6.74
N ASN A 13 20.39 -1.06 -8.05
CA ASN A 13 19.09 -0.91 -8.71
C ASN A 13 18.14 -2.08 -8.42
N ALA A 14 18.65 -3.29 -8.17
CA ALA A 14 17.85 -4.45 -7.76
C ALA A 14 17.12 -4.24 -6.42
N PHE A 15 17.61 -3.32 -5.60
CA PHE A 15 17.02 -2.95 -4.30
C PHE A 15 16.17 -1.67 -4.36
N ASN A 16 15.66 -1.27 -5.54
CA ASN A 16 14.69 -0.17 -5.62
C ASN A 16 13.47 -0.43 -4.71
N PRO A 17 13.24 0.38 -3.67
CA PRO A 17 12.24 0.09 -2.64
C PRO A 17 10.85 0.65 -2.96
N PHE A 18 10.69 1.34 -4.09
CA PHE A 18 9.48 2.08 -4.45
C PHE A 18 8.66 1.43 -5.56
N GLN A 19 9.14 0.32 -6.14
CA GLN A 19 8.42 -0.43 -7.15
C GLN A 19 7.91 -1.76 -6.56
N PRO A 20 6.59 -2.04 -6.65
CA PRO A 20 6.07 -3.35 -6.28
C PRO A 20 6.52 -4.40 -7.29
N LEU A 21 6.56 -5.67 -6.86
CA LEU A 21 6.86 -6.77 -7.77
C LEU A 21 5.59 -7.17 -8.55
N PRO A 22 5.68 -7.39 -9.87
CA PRO A 22 4.56 -7.93 -10.64
C PRO A 22 4.25 -9.37 -10.23
N ALA A 23 3.05 -9.84 -10.56
CA ALA A 23 2.64 -11.21 -10.30
C ALA A 23 3.55 -12.22 -11.03
N GLY A 24 4.10 -13.19 -10.30
CA GLY A 24 5.02 -14.18 -10.85
C GLY A 24 6.47 -13.72 -10.98
N ASP A 25 6.82 -12.54 -10.46
CA ASP A 25 8.21 -12.09 -10.43
C ASP A 25 9.10 -13.09 -9.67
N PRO A 26 10.26 -13.50 -10.21
CA PRO A 26 11.14 -14.46 -9.56
C PRO A 26 11.70 -13.97 -8.22
N ASN A 27 11.73 -12.66 -7.97
CA ASN A 27 12.16 -12.06 -6.70
C ASN A 27 11.12 -12.12 -5.58
N TYR A 28 9.89 -12.55 -5.87
CA TYR A 28 8.87 -12.72 -4.84
C TYR A 28 9.29 -13.80 -3.85
N VAL A 29 9.15 -13.53 -2.56
CA VAL A 29 9.38 -14.50 -1.49
C VAL A 29 8.09 -14.62 -0.72
N ASP A 30 7.59 -15.84 -0.60
CA ASP A 30 6.44 -16.12 0.23
C ASP A 30 6.83 -16.02 1.71
N CYS A 31 6.16 -15.11 2.43
CA CYS A 31 6.40 -14.82 3.83
C CYS A 31 5.19 -15.18 4.72
N GLN A 32 4.21 -15.94 4.22
CA GLN A 32 2.98 -16.31 4.93
C GLN A 32 3.27 -16.92 6.32
N ASP A 33 4.09 -17.97 6.38
CA ASP A 33 4.41 -18.70 7.63
C ASP A 33 5.09 -17.82 8.71
N VAL A 34 5.71 -16.71 8.30
CA VAL A 34 6.42 -15.78 9.19
C VAL A 34 5.65 -14.48 9.41
N ARG A 35 4.37 -14.50 9.02
CA ARG A 35 3.37 -13.44 9.13
C ARG A 35 2.07 -13.92 9.80
N GLY A 36 2.12 -15.05 10.50
CA GLY A 36 0.93 -15.63 11.14
C GLY A 36 -0.09 -16.11 10.12
N ASP A 37 0.37 -16.84 9.11
CA ASP A 37 -0.44 -17.47 8.06
C ASP A 37 -1.33 -16.53 7.24
N ALA A 38 -1.08 -15.22 7.30
CA ALA A 38 -1.80 -14.23 6.52
C ALA A 38 -1.60 -14.44 5.00
N ASP A 39 -2.67 -14.88 4.32
CA ASP A 39 -2.71 -15.02 2.87
C ASP A 39 -3.88 -14.24 2.26
N ILE A 40 -3.53 -13.23 1.47
CA ILE A 40 -4.49 -12.38 0.77
C ILE A 40 -5.38 -13.18 -0.20
N LEU A 41 -4.89 -14.30 -0.74
CA LEU A 41 -5.65 -15.13 -1.67
C LEU A 41 -6.82 -15.82 -0.96
N GLU A 42 -6.59 -16.33 0.25
CA GLU A 42 -7.63 -16.91 1.09
C GLU A 42 -8.52 -15.84 1.73
N GLU A 43 -7.90 -14.80 2.29
CA GLU A 43 -8.58 -13.77 3.07
C GLU A 43 -9.50 -12.89 2.21
N LEU A 44 -9.09 -12.52 1.00
CA LEU A 44 -9.86 -11.67 0.08
C LEU A 44 -10.35 -12.43 -1.15
N GLY A 45 -9.47 -13.20 -1.79
CA GLY A 45 -9.74 -13.87 -3.06
C GLY A 45 -10.85 -14.90 -2.96
N ASN A 46 -10.80 -15.79 -1.97
CA ASN A 46 -11.84 -16.81 -1.77
C ASN A 46 -13.19 -16.18 -1.44
N ARG A 47 -13.22 -15.10 -0.65
CA ARG A 47 -14.46 -14.35 -0.37
C ARG A 47 -15.09 -13.80 -1.64
N ILE A 48 -14.30 -13.20 -2.54
CA ILE A 48 -14.77 -12.74 -3.85
C ILE A 48 -15.32 -13.90 -4.68
N GLN A 49 -14.63 -15.04 -4.70
CA GLN A 49 -15.00 -16.19 -5.51
C GLN A 49 -16.31 -16.85 -5.06
N LEU A 50 -16.52 -16.95 -3.73
CA LEU A 50 -17.65 -17.62 -3.11
C LEU A 50 -18.91 -16.76 -3.01
N ALA A 51 -18.77 -15.43 -3.06
CA ALA A 51 -19.89 -14.52 -2.90
C ALA A 51 -20.84 -14.55 -4.11
N ASN A 52 -22.14 -14.66 -3.84
CA ASN A 52 -23.20 -14.50 -4.85
C ASN A 52 -23.52 -13.02 -5.15
N GLN A 53 -23.10 -12.12 -4.26
CA GLN A 53 -23.28 -10.67 -4.37
C GLN A 53 -21.92 -9.99 -4.47
N TYR A 54 -21.91 -8.77 -5.02
CA TYR A 54 -20.70 -7.96 -5.07
C TYR A 54 -20.19 -7.64 -3.67
N THR A 55 -18.94 -7.98 -3.41
CA THR A 55 -18.27 -7.70 -2.13
C THR A 55 -17.52 -6.39 -2.22
N CYS A 56 -17.49 -5.61 -1.15
CA CYS A 56 -16.55 -4.50 -0.99
C CYS A 56 -15.68 -4.76 0.23
N GLN A 57 -14.40 -5.03 0.00
CA GLN A 57 -13.46 -5.49 1.03
C GLN A 57 -12.34 -4.46 1.24
N LEU A 58 -11.82 -4.42 2.47
CA LEU A 58 -10.74 -3.50 2.86
C LEU A 58 -9.44 -4.26 3.12
N TYR A 59 -8.33 -3.72 2.62
CA TYR A 59 -6.99 -4.25 2.84
C TYR A 59 -6.05 -3.19 3.47
N SER A 60 -5.38 -3.55 4.55
CA SER A 60 -4.58 -2.64 5.36
C SER A 60 -3.23 -3.23 5.73
N GLY A 61 -2.45 -2.48 6.50
CA GLY A 61 -1.08 -2.81 6.90
C GLY A 61 -0.15 -1.62 6.75
N HIS A 62 1.07 -1.73 7.29
CA HIS A 62 2.02 -0.62 7.25
C HIS A 62 2.39 -0.21 5.82
N ARG A 63 2.59 1.10 5.61
CA ARG A 63 3.02 1.64 4.32
C ARG A 63 4.42 1.14 3.99
N GLY A 64 4.54 0.31 2.94
CA GLY A 64 5.82 -0.33 2.57
C GLY A 64 6.01 -1.75 3.09
N ALA A 65 4.98 -2.35 3.69
CA ALA A 65 4.98 -3.75 4.11
C ALA A 65 4.94 -4.77 2.95
N GLY A 66 4.52 -4.34 1.75
CA GLY A 66 4.41 -5.20 0.56
C GLY A 66 3.00 -5.34 -0.02
N LYS A 67 2.01 -4.58 0.47
CA LYS A 67 0.59 -4.68 0.06
C LYS A 67 0.37 -4.68 -1.45
N SER A 68 0.96 -3.73 -2.18
CA SER A 68 0.83 -3.65 -3.64
C SER A 68 1.33 -4.91 -4.36
N THR A 69 2.41 -5.53 -3.88
CA THR A 69 2.89 -6.82 -4.42
C THR A 69 1.88 -7.94 -4.17
N GLU A 70 1.31 -8.02 -2.96
CA GLU A 70 0.28 -9.01 -2.62
C GLU A 70 -1.02 -8.77 -3.43
N LEU A 71 -1.41 -7.52 -3.68
CA LEU A 71 -2.55 -7.17 -4.51
C LEU A 71 -2.35 -7.53 -5.99
N LEU A 72 -1.14 -7.39 -6.54
CA LEU A 72 -0.82 -7.85 -7.89
C LEU A 72 -0.86 -9.38 -8.00
N LYS A 73 -0.41 -10.10 -6.97
CA LYS A 73 -0.57 -11.56 -6.85
C LYS A 73 -2.06 -11.94 -6.80
N LEU A 74 -2.87 -11.23 -6.01
CA LEU A 74 -4.32 -11.42 -5.94
C LEU A 74 -5.01 -11.14 -7.29
N LYS A 75 -4.60 -10.08 -8.00
CA LYS A 75 -5.09 -9.79 -9.35
C LYS A 75 -4.93 -11.00 -10.26
N LYS A 76 -3.72 -11.57 -10.33
CA LYS A 76 -3.45 -12.77 -11.15
C LYS A 76 -4.29 -13.97 -10.70
N TYR A 77 -4.38 -14.20 -9.40
CA TYR A 77 -5.21 -15.28 -8.82
C TYR A 77 -6.68 -15.20 -9.25
N LEU A 78 -7.26 -13.99 -9.23
CA LEU A 78 -8.62 -13.72 -9.67
C LEU A 78 -8.77 -13.86 -11.19
N GLU A 79 -7.80 -13.39 -11.98
CA GLU A 79 -7.79 -13.56 -13.44
C GLU A 79 -7.78 -15.04 -13.86
N GLU A 80 -7.07 -15.89 -13.12
CA GLU A 80 -7.08 -17.36 -13.31
C GLU A 80 -8.42 -18.02 -12.91
N ARG A 81 -9.31 -17.28 -12.23
CA ARG A 81 -10.62 -17.73 -11.73
C ARG A 81 -11.79 -17.00 -12.40
N GLN A 82 -11.60 -16.63 -13.65
CA GLN A 82 -12.61 -16.03 -14.52
C GLN A 82 -13.03 -14.60 -14.15
N PHE A 83 -12.19 -13.85 -13.42
CA PHE A 83 -12.41 -12.42 -13.23
C PHE A 83 -11.63 -11.61 -14.26
N TYR A 84 -12.26 -10.61 -14.85
CA TYR A 84 -11.58 -9.46 -15.40
C TYR A 84 -11.27 -8.51 -14.24
N VAL A 85 -10.00 -8.17 -14.04
CA VAL A 85 -9.58 -7.36 -12.88
C VAL A 85 -9.01 -6.04 -13.35
N VAL A 86 -9.69 -4.95 -13.00
CA VAL A 86 -9.18 -3.59 -13.15
C VAL A 86 -8.37 -3.25 -11.90
N TYR A 87 -7.08 -2.98 -12.06
CA TYR A 87 -6.19 -2.60 -10.96
C TYR A 87 -5.59 -1.23 -11.24
N PHE A 88 -5.55 -0.38 -10.22
CA PHE A 88 -4.77 0.85 -10.29
C PHE A 88 -4.32 1.34 -8.92
N ALA A 89 -3.17 2.01 -8.91
CA ALA A 89 -2.69 2.79 -7.78
C ALA A 89 -3.30 4.19 -7.83
N ALA A 90 -4.09 4.56 -6.82
CA ALA A 90 -4.85 5.81 -6.82
C ALA A 90 -3.95 7.06 -6.77
N ASP A 91 -2.81 6.98 -6.10
CA ASP A 91 -1.85 8.08 -5.94
C ASP A 91 -0.88 8.24 -7.12
N GLU A 92 -0.92 7.39 -8.15
CA GLU A 92 0.03 7.48 -9.28
C GLU A 92 -0.40 8.45 -10.37
N GLU A 93 -1.70 8.66 -10.57
CA GLU A 93 -2.22 9.50 -11.66
C GLU A 93 -3.48 10.28 -11.27
N ASP A 94 -4.20 9.89 -10.20
CA ASP A 94 -5.60 10.28 -10.03
C ASP A 94 -5.85 11.14 -8.79
N ILE A 95 -5.15 10.86 -7.69
CA ILE A 95 -5.43 11.46 -6.39
C ILE A 95 -4.16 12.10 -5.83
N ASP A 96 -4.32 13.26 -5.21
CA ASP A 96 -3.31 13.84 -4.33
C ASP A 96 -3.51 13.29 -2.91
N SER A 97 -2.49 12.59 -2.39
CA SER A 97 -2.56 11.97 -1.09
C SER A 97 -2.71 12.95 0.07
N GLU A 98 -2.30 14.21 -0.09
CA GLU A 98 -2.35 15.21 0.98
C GLU A 98 -3.76 15.78 1.21
N ASP A 99 -4.62 15.73 0.19
CA ASP A 99 -5.98 16.26 0.22
C ASP A 99 -6.85 15.37 -0.68
N ALA A 100 -7.00 14.11 -0.29
CA ALA A 100 -7.84 13.14 -0.98
C ALA A 100 -9.25 13.13 -0.37
N GLN A 101 -10.27 13.20 -1.21
CA GLN A 101 -11.69 13.09 -0.85
C GLN A 101 -12.38 11.95 -1.59
N TYR A 102 -13.56 11.55 -1.12
CA TYR A 102 -14.32 10.42 -1.71
C TYR A 102 -14.65 10.64 -3.19
N THR A 103 -14.87 11.89 -3.60
CA THR A 103 -15.16 12.25 -4.99
C THR A 103 -13.95 12.06 -5.89
N ASP A 104 -12.73 12.29 -5.40
CA ASP A 104 -11.52 12.03 -6.16
C ASP A 104 -11.35 10.53 -6.41
N ILE A 105 -11.67 9.71 -5.40
CA ILE A 105 -11.68 8.23 -5.51
C ILE A 105 -12.70 7.79 -6.56
N LEU A 106 -13.92 8.34 -6.54
CA LEU A 106 -14.95 8.01 -7.52
C LEU A 106 -14.54 8.42 -8.95
N LEU A 107 -13.92 9.60 -9.12
CA LEU A 107 -13.40 10.07 -10.40
C LEU A 107 -12.21 9.22 -10.89
N ALA A 108 -11.33 8.79 -9.98
CA ALA A 108 -10.25 7.86 -10.26
C ALA A 108 -10.80 6.52 -10.79
N CYS A 109 -11.78 5.94 -10.08
CA CYS A 109 -12.49 4.74 -10.53
C CYS A 109 -13.12 4.97 -11.91
N THR A 110 -13.83 6.08 -12.11
CA THR A 110 -14.47 6.44 -13.38
C THR A 110 -13.46 6.42 -14.52
N ARG A 111 -12.30 7.07 -14.35
CA ARG A 111 -11.29 7.15 -15.40
C ARG A 111 -10.69 5.79 -15.71
N ARG A 112 -10.39 5.00 -14.67
CA ARG A 112 -9.75 3.69 -14.82
C ARG A 112 -10.69 2.68 -15.47
N LEU A 113 -11.97 2.69 -15.09
CA LEU A 113 -13.00 1.89 -15.74
C LEU A 113 -13.17 2.28 -17.21
N LEU A 114 -13.26 3.59 -17.52
CA LEU A 114 -13.32 4.05 -18.92
C LEU A 114 -12.07 3.62 -19.71
N LYS A 115 -10.88 3.78 -19.14
CA LYS A 115 -9.62 3.40 -19.80
C LYS A 115 -9.58 1.91 -20.12
N ASP A 116 -9.90 1.06 -19.14
CA ASP A 116 -9.63 -0.37 -19.22
C ASP A 116 -10.80 -1.18 -19.79
N LEU A 117 -12.01 -0.63 -19.83
CA LEU A 117 -13.23 -1.33 -20.25
C LEU A 117 -13.92 -0.72 -21.49
N ARG A 118 -13.45 0.40 -22.04
CA ARG A 118 -14.07 1.07 -23.22
C ARG A 118 -14.19 0.19 -24.47
N THR A 119 -13.35 -0.82 -24.62
CA THR A 119 -13.40 -1.75 -25.76
C THR A 119 -14.33 -2.93 -25.53
N ILE A 120 -14.84 -3.10 -24.30
CA ILE A 120 -15.69 -4.20 -23.88
C ILE A 120 -17.15 -3.75 -23.80
N GLY A 121 -17.41 -2.60 -23.17
CA GLY A 121 -18.76 -2.02 -23.07
C GLY A 121 -18.83 -0.61 -23.65
N ASN A 122 -20.05 -0.09 -23.77
CA ASN A 122 -20.32 1.24 -24.29
C ASN A 122 -20.04 2.34 -23.23
N PRO A 123 -18.99 3.15 -23.38
CA PRO A 123 -18.66 4.21 -22.41
C PRO A 123 -19.56 5.44 -22.53
N GLN A 124 -20.41 5.53 -23.56
CA GLN A 124 -21.14 6.75 -23.90
C GLN A 124 -22.05 7.30 -22.80
N PRO A 125 -22.75 6.50 -21.96
CA PRO A 125 -23.54 7.03 -20.85
C PRO A 125 -22.70 7.88 -19.88
N VAL A 126 -21.50 7.38 -19.54
CA VAL A 126 -20.56 8.07 -18.64
C VAL A 126 -19.97 9.30 -19.34
N LEU A 127 -19.58 9.18 -20.61
CA LEU A 127 -19.00 10.29 -21.37
C LEU A 127 -20.00 11.42 -21.60
N ASN A 128 -21.27 11.11 -21.88
CA ASN A 128 -22.34 12.10 -21.99
C ASN A 128 -22.58 12.80 -20.65
N TRP A 129 -22.65 12.03 -19.55
CA TRP A 129 -22.79 12.60 -18.21
C TRP A 129 -21.65 13.58 -17.89
N LEU A 130 -20.41 13.21 -18.22
CA LEU A 130 -19.25 14.06 -18.04
C LEU A 130 -19.32 15.32 -18.91
N LYS A 131 -19.72 15.18 -20.19
CA LYS A 131 -19.86 16.28 -21.13
C LYS A 131 -20.88 17.32 -20.67
N ASP A 132 -22.03 16.88 -20.15
CA ASP A 132 -23.09 17.76 -19.65
C ASP A 132 -22.68 18.56 -18.42
N ARG A 133 -21.60 18.14 -17.73
CA ARG A 133 -20.99 18.89 -16.62
C ARG A 133 -19.73 19.62 -17.06
N TRP A 134 -19.13 19.22 -18.17
CA TRP A 134 -17.99 19.88 -18.78
C TRP A 134 -18.34 21.24 -19.39
N GLN A 135 -19.54 21.40 -19.95
CA GLN A 135 -19.97 22.69 -20.47
C GLN A 135 -19.89 23.82 -19.42
N ASP A 136 -20.02 23.48 -18.13
CA ASP A 136 -19.88 24.40 -17.00
C ASP A 136 -18.43 24.52 -16.48
N LEU A 137 -17.52 23.63 -16.90
CA LEU A 137 -16.12 23.53 -16.47
C LEU A 137 -15.14 24.00 -17.59
N LYS A 138 -15.64 24.58 -18.69
CA LYS A 138 -14.82 25.00 -19.84
C LYS A 138 -13.62 25.89 -19.44
N ASP A 139 -13.75 26.66 -18.38
CA ASP A 139 -12.70 27.54 -17.85
C ASP A 139 -11.54 26.78 -17.17
N LEU A 140 -11.75 25.53 -16.76
CA LEU A 140 -10.81 24.74 -15.96
C LEU A 140 -9.84 23.88 -16.77
N ALA A 141 -10.21 23.55 -18.00
CA ALA A 141 -9.40 22.67 -18.86
C ALA A 141 -8.28 23.42 -19.59
N LEU A 142 -8.21 24.76 -19.47
CA LEU A 142 -7.25 25.63 -20.17
C LEU A 142 -7.18 25.38 -21.69
N THR A 143 -8.23 24.77 -22.28
CA THR A 143 -8.28 24.43 -23.70
C THR A 143 -9.66 24.69 -24.26
N ASP A 144 -9.76 25.57 -25.27
CA ASP A 144 -10.97 25.81 -26.06
C ASP A 144 -11.30 24.59 -26.93
N ILE A 145 -11.93 23.58 -26.33
CA ILE A 145 -12.24 22.33 -27.02
C ILE A 145 -13.75 22.12 -27.12
N GLN A 146 -14.25 22.06 -28.35
CA GLN A 146 -15.58 21.56 -28.66
C GLN A 146 -15.60 20.02 -28.56
N ILE A 147 -15.95 19.51 -27.38
CA ILE A 147 -16.08 18.06 -27.11
C ILE A 147 -17.09 17.37 -28.04
N GLU A 148 -18.04 18.13 -28.59
CA GLU A 148 -19.14 17.64 -29.43
C GLU A 148 -18.70 16.86 -30.67
N ASN A 149 -17.50 17.11 -31.22
CA ASN A 149 -16.99 16.44 -32.42
C ASN A 149 -15.87 15.42 -32.15
N MET A 150 -15.61 15.08 -30.88
CA MET A 150 -14.51 14.18 -30.52
C MET A 150 -14.93 12.71 -30.57
N ASN A 151 -14.06 11.85 -31.09
CA ASN A 151 -14.20 10.40 -30.93
C ASN A 151 -14.03 9.99 -29.44
N VAL A 152 -14.47 8.78 -29.10
CA VAL A 152 -14.44 8.24 -27.74
C VAL A 152 -13.05 8.29 -27.10
N GLU A 153 -12.01 7.96 -27.88
CA GLU A 153 -10.63 7.93 -27.37
C GLU A 153 -10.13 9.34 -26.99
N MET A 154 -10.45 10.35 -27.81
CA MET A 154 -10.15 11.75 -27.49
C MET A 154 -10.94 12.22 -26.27
N GLN A 155 -12.22 11.86 -26.13
CA GLN A 155 -13.03 12.22 -24.95
C GLN A 155 -12.44 11.63 -23.66
N ILE A 156 -12.04 10.36 -23.68
CA ILE A 156 -11.38 9.70 -22.54
C ILE A 156 -10.03 10.36 -22.23
N SER A 157 -9.26 10.73 -23.25
CA SER A 157 -8.00 11.46 -23.06
C SER A 157 -8.20 12.83 -22.39
N GLN A 158 -9.24 13.58 -22.77
CA GLN A 158 -9.59 14.85 -22.11
C GLN A 158 -10.01 14.64 -20.66
N PHE A 159 -10.80 13.61 -20.39
CA PHE A 159 -11.17 13.27 -19.02
C PHE A 159 -9.94 12.88 -18.18
N ALA A 160 -8.99 12.16 -18.76
CA ALA A 160 -7.73 11.84 -18.08
C ALA A 160 -6.88 13.09 -17.77
N LYS A 161 -6.94 14.14 -18.60
CA LYS A 161 -6.32 15.43 -18.26
C LYS A 161 -7.02 16.11 -17.11
N LEU A 162 -8.36 16.02 -17.03
CA LEU A 162 -9.12 16.58 -15.90
C LEU A 162 -8.73 15.92 -14.58
N THR A 163 -8.65 14.58 -14.53
CA THR A 163 -8.21 13.90 -13.30
C THR A 163 -6.75 14.19 -12.97
N ALA A 164 -5.89 14.37 -13.98
CA ALA A 164 -4.52 14.82 -13.75
C ALA A 164 -4.46 16.24 -13.15
N ASN A 165 -5.33 17.15 -13.60
CA ASN A 165 -5.49 18.49 -13.04
C ASN A 165 -6.10 18.46 -11.62
N LEU A 166 -7.08 17.60 -11.39
CA LEU A 166 -7.65 17.33 -10.06
C LEU A 166 -6.52 16.99 -9.09
N ARG A 167 -5.57 16.14 -9.50
CA ARG A 167 -4.40 15.84 -8.69
C ARG A 167 -3.41 16.99 -8.59
N ALA A 168 -3.06 17.66 -9.69
CA ALA A 168 -1.92 18.57 -9.73
C ALA A 168 -2.22 20.01 -9.25
N VAL A 169 -3.47 20.48 -9.35
CA VAL A 169 -3.81 21.90 -9.16
C VAL A 169 -4.92 22.07 -8.12
N PRO A 170 -4.61 22.56 -6.90
CA PRO A 170 -5.58 22.67 -5.81
C PRO A 170 -6.83 23.50 -6.14
N GLU A 171 -6.68 24.62 -6.84
CA GLU A 171 -7.82 25.48 -7.22
C GLU A 171 -8.77 24.76 -8.18
N LEU A 172 -8.23 24.13 -9.23
CA LEU A 172 -9.03 23.34 -10.17
C LEU A 172 -9.70 22.15 -9.47
N ARG A 173 -9.00 21.52 -8.52
CA ARG A 173 -9.53 20.42 -7.72
C ARG A 173 -10.80 20.81 -6.99
N GLN A 174 -10.77 21.95 -6.30
CA GLN A 174 -11.93 22.44 -5.57
C GLN A 174 -13.11 22.73 -6.50
N GLN A 175 -12.88 23.38 -7.64
CA GLN A 175 -13.94 23.66 -8.61
C GLN A 175 -14.54 22.38 -9.22
N ILE A 176 -13.71 21.37 -9.52
CA ILE A 176 -14.19 20.05 -9.98
C ILE A 176 -15.07 19.40 -8.90
N ARG A 177 -14.63 19.40 -7.64
CA ARG A 177 -15.38 18.84 -6.51
C ARG A 177 -16.74 19.53 -6.35
N GLU A 178 -16.80 20.86 -6.39
CA GLU A 178 -18.05 21.62 -6.29
C GLU A 178 -19.07 21.24 -7.37
N LYS A 179 -18.58 20.92 -8.58
CA LYS A 179 -19.43 20.54 -9.71
C LYS A 179 -19.83 19.06 -9.69
N VAL A 180 -18.98 18.18 -9.17
CA VAL A 180 -19.23 16.73 -9.17
C VAL A 180 -19.97 16.26 -7.92
N ASN A 181 -19.65 16.80 -6.74
CA ASN A 181 -20.22 16.41 -5.44
C ASN A 181 -21.75 16.29 -5.45
N PRO A 182 -22.53 17.26 -5.97
CA PRO A 182 -23.99 17.19 -5.97
C PRO A 182 -24.56 16.09 -6.87
N HIS A 183 -23.73 15.51 -7.75
CA HIS A 183 -24.16 14.61 -8.81
C HIS A 183 -23.54 13.21 -8.72
N THR A 184 -22.81 12.89 -7.64
CA THR A 184 -22.15 11.59 -7.43
C THR A 184 -23.10 10.40 -7.55
N VAL A 185 -24.35 10.52 -7.09
CA VAL A 185 -25.38 9.47 -7.25
C VAL A 185 -25.70 9.21 -8.73
N THR A 186 -25.81 10.27 -9.53
CA THR A 186 -26.06 10.12 -10.98
C THR A 186 -24.83 9.61 -11.73
N LEU A 187 -23.61 9.97 -11.28
CA LEU A 187 -22.36 9.40 -11.81
C LEU A 187 -22.31 7.89 -11.56
N ILE A 188 -22.58 7.46 -10.33
CA ILE A 188 -22.64 6.03 -9.97
C ILE A 188 -23.68 5.30 -10.82
N LYS A 189 -24.85 5.92 -11.05
CA LYS A 189 -25.89 5.33 -11.92
C LYS A 189 -25.37 5.08 -13.35
N VAL A 190 -24.79 6.09 -14.01
CA VAL A 190 -24.29 5.91 -15.39
C VAL A 190 -23.06 4.99 -15.44
N LEU A 191 -22.26 4.95 -14.37
CA LEU A 191 -21.19 3.95 -14.22
C LEU A 191 -21.75 2.54 -14.14
N ASN A 192 -22.80 2.31 -13.36
CA ASN A 192 -23.42 0.98 -13.25
C ASN A 192 -24.13 0.58 -14.55
N GLU A 193 -24.71 1.52 -15.29
CA GLU A 193 -25.21 1.26 -16.66
C GLU A 193 -24.07 0.79 -17.59
N PHE A 194 -22.91 1.47 -17.54
CA PHE A 194 -21.73 1.06 -18.29
C PHE A 194 -21.20 -0.30 -17.84
N LEU A 195 -21.08 -0.56 -16.54
CA LEU A 195 -20.62 -1.84 -15.99
C LEU A 195 -21.58 -2.99 -16.33
N ALA A 196 -22.89 -2.74 -16.34
CA ALA A 196 -23.88 -3.71 -16.77
C ALA A 196 -23.72 -4.11 -18.23
N ASP A 197 -23.36 -3.17 -19.10
CA ASP A 197 -23.04 -3.45 -20.50
C ASP A 197 -21.71 -4.20 -20.64
N VAL A 198 -20.67 -3.79 -19.91
CA VAL A 198 -19.38 -4.51 -19.85
C VAL A 198 -19.58 -5.96 -19.47
N ARG A 199 -20.34 -6.26 -18.40
CA ARG A 199 -20.56 -7.63 -17.93
C ARG A 199 -21.25 -8.54 -18.96
N LYS A 200 -22.05 -7.99 -19.87
CA LYS A 200 -22.67 -8.74 -20.98
C LYS A 200 -21.68 -9.12 -22.07
N HIS A 201 -20.61 -8.34 -22.22
CA HIS A 201 -19.62 -8.46 -23.30
C HIS A 201 -18.26 -8.96 -22.81
N LEU A 202 -18.14 -9.26 -21.52
CA LEU A 202 -16.93 -9.86 -20.96
C LEU A 202 -16.59 -11.18 -21.67
N PRO A 203 -15.31 -11.49 -21.87
CA PRO A 203 -14.87 -12.77 -22.43
C PRO A 203 -15.41 -13.95 -21.63
N LYS A 204 -15.71 -15.07 -22.30
CA LYS A 204 -16.25 -16.28 -21.64
C LYS A 204 -15.33 -16.85 -20.56
N ASP A 205 -14.02 -16.70 -20.75
CA ASP A 205 -12.98 -17.10 -19.81
C ASP A 205 -12.77 -16.08 -18.67
N ARG A 206 -13.38 -14.89 -18.72
CA ARG A 206 -13.30 -13.83 -17.71
C ARG A 206 -14.64 -13.11 -17.54
N ASN A 207 -15.67 -13.83 -17.13
CA ASN A 207 -17.07 -13.36 -17.11
C ASN A 207 -17.50 -12.67 -15.80
N LYS A 208 -16.60 -12.52 -14.82
CA LYS A 208 -16.82 -11.75 -13.59
C LYS A 208 -15.95 -10.48 -13.58
N LEU A 209 -16.32 -9.46 -12.82
CA LEU A 209 -15.57 -8.20 -12.75
C LEU A 209 -15.15 -7.88 -11.31
N ALA A 210 -13.89 -7.54 -11.14
CA ALA A 210 -13.35 -7.00 -9.90
C ALA A 210 -12.53 -5.72 -10.15
N VAL A 211 -12.54 -4.82 -9.18
CA VAL A 211 -11.78 -3.57 -9.19
C VAL A 211 -10.95 -3.51 -7.90
N ILE A 212 -9.64 -3.29 -8.07
CA ILE A 212 -8.69 -3.15 -6.97
C ILE A 212 -8.12 -1.73 -7.00
N VAL A 213 -8.39 -0.98 -5.95
CA VAL A 213 -7.92 0.40 -5.76
C VAL A 213 -6.84 0.41 -4.69
N ASP A 214 -5.59 0.46 -5.14
CA ASP A 214 -4.41 0.45 -4.28
C ASP A 214 -3.97 1.87 -3.88
N ASN A 215 -3.10 1.96 -2.87
CA ASN A 215 -2.45 3.16 -2.36
C ASN A 215 -3.35 4.23 -1.71
N LEU A 216 -4.65 3.95 -1.46
CA LEU A 216 -5.48 4.82 -0.62
C LEU A 216 -5.00 4.86 0.85
N ASP A 217 -4.26 3.84 1.30
CA ASP A 217 -3.56 3.84 2.60
C ASP A 217 -2.44 4.89 2.72
N ARG A 218 -2.12 5.61 1.63
CA ARG A 218 -1.14 6.69 1.61
C ARG A 218 -1.74 8.08 1.79
N MET A 219 -3.07 8.19 1.81
CA MET A 219 -3.74 9.45 2.15
C MET A 219 -3.21 9.97 3.48
N VAL A 220 -3.01 11.27 3.60
CA VAL A 220 -2.63 11.92 4.84
C VAL A 220 -3.88 12.18 5.67
N LEU A 221 -3.75 11.98 6.97
CA LEU A 221 -4.83 12.22 7.92
C LEU A 221 -5.06 13.72 8.03
N VAL A 222 -6.25 14.17 7.63
CA VAL A 222 -6.72 15.53 7.85
C VAL A 222 -7.85 15.47 8.87
N LYS A 223 -7.75 16.30 9.91
CA LYS A 223 -8.76 16.44 10.96
C LYS A 223 -9.50 17.77 10.79
N ASP A 224 -10.82 17.71 10.78
CA ASP A 224 -11.72 18.86 10.84
C ASP A 224 -12.63 18.71 12.08
N GLY A 225 -12.23 19.36 13.17
CA GLY A 225 -12.80 19.13 14.49
C GLY A 225 -12.63 17.67 14.92
N GLU A 226 -13.75 17.01 15.22
CA GLU A 226 -13.80 15.59 15.61
C GLU A 226 -13.84 14.62 14.42
N ARG A 227 -14.00 15.13 13.19
CA ARG A 227 -14.08 14.28 11.99
C ARG A 227 -12.74 14.18 11.30
N THR A 228 -12.50 13.03 10.68
CA THR A 228 -11.34 12.81 9.83
C THR A 228 -11.75 12.60 8.38
N ASN A 229 -10.89 13.00 7.43
CA ASN A 229 -11.09 12.68 6.02
C ASN A 229 -11.20 11.17 5.76
N TYR A 230 -10.54 10.36 6.59
CA TYR A 230 -10.68 8.92 6.51
C TYR A 230 -12.09 8.44 6.87
N GLU A 231 -12.67 8.94 7.96
CA GLU A 231 -14.05 8.62 8.35
C GLU A 231 -15.05 9.11 7.33
N GLU A 232 -14.83 10.31 6.77
CA GLU A 232 -15.67 10.82 5.70
C GLU A 232 -15.71 9.83 4.52
N VAL A 233 -14.53 9.42 4.03
CA VAL A 233 -14.39 8.53 2.89
C VAL A 233 -14.95 7.14 3.19
N PHE A 234 -14.46 6.49 4.23
CA PHE A 234 -14.72 5.06 4.46
C PHE A 234 -16.02 4.80 5.21
N LEU A 235 -16.58 5.77 5.97
CA LEU A 235 -17.79 5.54 6.77
C LEU A 235 -18.94 6.44 6.32
N ASP A 236 -18.75 7.75 6.27
CA ASP A 236 -19.85 8.67 5.97
C ASP A 236 -20.28 8.60 4.49
N ARG A 237 -19.35 8.23 3.59
CA ARG A 237 -19.55 8.04 2.15
C ARG A 237 -19.43 6.57 1.72
N CYS A 238 -19.61 5.64 2.66
CA CYS A 238 -19.45 4.21 2.41
C CYS A 238 -20.43 3.67 1.35
N GLU A 239 -21.66 4.18 1.33
CA GLU A 239 -22.68 3.81 0.33
C GLU A 239 -22.18 4.10 -1.08
N GLN A 240 -21.55 5.26 -1.31
CA GLN A 240 -20.98 5.62 -2.61
C GLN A 240 -19.77 4.74 -2.97
N LEU A 241 -18.89 4.43 -2.01
CA LEU A 241 -17.73 3.56 -2.26
C LEU A 241 -18.14 2.13 -2.63
N LYS A 242 -19.26 1.65 -2.07
CA LYS A 242 -19.78 0.30 -2.30
C LYS A 242 -20.71 0.19 -3.50
N ALA A 243 -21.16 1.31 -4.07
CA ALA A 243 -22.26 1.32 -5.02
C ALA A 243 -21.89 0.85 -6.44
N LEU A 244 -20.61 0.70 -6.78
CA LEU A 244 -20.23 0.16 -8.09
C LEU A 244 -20.58 -1.35 -8.15
N GLU A 245 -21.32 -1.74 -9.18
CA GLU A 245 -21.82 -3.12 -9.35
C GLU A 245 -20.72 -4.11 -9.80
N CYS A 246 -19.71 -4.30 -8.97
CA CYS A 246 -18.60 -5.23 -9.16
C CYS A 246 -17.93 -5.56 -7.82
N HIS A 247 -17.08 -6.59 -7.77
CA HIS A 247 -16.30 -6.84 -6.57
C HIS A 247 -15.24 -5.74 -6.39
N LEU A 248 -15.16 -5.16 -5.21
CA LEU A 248 -14.29 -4.04 -4.88
C LEU A 248 -13.30 -4.43 -3.79
N ILE A 249 -12.05 -3.99 -3.96
CA ILE A 249 -11.03 -3.99 -2.91
C ILE A 249 -10.44 -2.58 -2.84
N TYR A 250 -10.48 -1.98 -1.65
CA TYR A 250 -9.83 -0.71 -1.35
C TYR A 250 -8.71 -0.92 -0.35
N THR A 251 -7.53 -0.33 -0.57
CA THR A 251 -6.60 -0.18 0.56
C THR A 251 -7.09 0.88 1.54
N VAL A 252 -6.77 0.71 2.82
CA VAL A 252 -7.19 1.63 3.88
C VAL A 252 -6.05 1.91 4.85
N PRO A 253 -5.85 3.16 5.30
CA PRO A 253 -4.84 3.48 6.30
C PRO A 253 -4.98 2.63 7.56
N ILE A 254 -3.87 2.09 8.07
CA ILE A 254 -3.88 1.25 9.28
C ILE A 254 -4.50 1.97 10.49
N ALA A 255 -4.34 3.30 10.57
CA ALA A 255 -4.94 4.13 11.61
C ALA A 255 -6.48 4.05 11.64
N MET A 256 -7.14 3.77 10.50
CA MET A 256 -8.59 3.58 10.46
C MET A 256 -9.03 2.25 11.03
N VAL A 257 -8.28 1.18 10.75
CA VAL A 257 -8.59 -0.16 11.28
C VAL A 257 -8.44 -0.19 12.81
N TYR A 258 -7.58 0.68 13.34
CA TYR A 258 -7.36 0.87 14.78
C TYR A 258 -8.06 2.10 15.35
N SER A 259 -9.06 2.67 14.66
CA SER A 259 -9.81 3.81 15.19
C SER A 259 -10.88 3.37 16.20
N THR A 260 -11.51 4.34 16.85
CA THR A 260 -12.70 4.11 17.69
C THR A 260 -13.90 3.61 16.87
N ARG A 261 -13.86 3.74 15.54
CA ARG A 261 -14.91 3.33 14.60
C ARG A 261 -14.62 2.00 13.90
N ALA A 262 -13.74 1.17 14.47
CA ALA A 262 -13.41 -0.15 13.91
C ALA A 262 -14.64 -1.09 13.80
N THR A 263 -15.60 -0.98 14.73
CA THR A 263 -16.88 -1.73 14.66
C THR A 263 -17.72 -1.26 13.48
N ASP A 264 -17.81 0.04 13.23
CA ASP A 264 -18.54 0.59 12.08
C ASP A 264 -17.92 0.10 10.76
N LEU A 265 -16.58 0.05 10.67
CA LEU A 265 -15.90 -0.52 9.50
C LEU A 265 -16.28 -1.98 9.29
N ARG A 266 -16.34 -2.77 10.36
CA ARG A 266 -16.74 -4.18 10.30
C ARG A 266 -18.18 -4.35 9.84
N ASP A 267 -19.09 -3.54 10.36
CA ASP A 267 -20.51 -3.61 9.99
C ASP A 267 -20.73 -3.23 8.52
N VAL A 268 -19.91 -2.32 7.98
CA VAL A 268 -20.02 -1.83 6.61
C VAL A 268 -19.34 -2.72 5.58
N TYR A 269 -18.14 -3.25 5.88
CA TYR A 269 -17.26 -3.95 4.91
C TYR A 269 -16.92 -5.39 5.30
N GLY A 270 -17.35 -5.86 6.47
CA GLY A 270 -16.79 -7.06 7.10
C GLY A 270 -15.40 -6.80 7.70
N ASP A 271 -14.74 -7.86 8.16
CA ASP A 271 -13.44 -7.75 8.82
C ASP A 271 -12.35 -7.26 7.84
N PRO A 272 -11.74 -6.07 8.05
CA PRO A 272 -10.63 -5.59 7.25
C PRO A 272 -9.42 -6.54 7.38
N GLN A 273 -8.79 -6.86 6.27
CA GLN A 273 -7.61 -7.73 6.26
C GLN A 273 -6.35 -6.89 6.41
N ILE A 274 -5.38 -7.32 7.21
CA ILE A 274 -4.15 -6.55 7.50
C ILE A 274 -2.95 -7.39 7.15
N LEU A 275 -2.02 -6.84 6.37
CA LEU A 275 -0.72 -7.44 6.14
C LEU A 275 0.23 -7.15 7.32
N PRO A 276 0.56 -8.14 8.17
CA PRO A 276 1.49 -7.93 9.27
C PRO A 276 2.94 -7.91 8.79
N MET A 277 3.85 -7.49 9.67
CA MET A 277 5.28 -7.51 9.38
C MET A 277 5.86 -8.91 9.45
N VAL A 278 6.95 -9.13 8.70
CA VAL A 278 7.72 -10.37 8.82
C VAL A 278 8.33 -10.41 10.21
N MET A 279 7.98 -11.41 10.99
CA MET A 279 8.51 -11.55 12.34
C MET A 279 10.00 -11.89 12.27
N VAL A 280 10.88 -11.01 12.75
CA VAL A 280 12.34 -11.28 12.85
C VAL A 280 12.81 -11.49 14.29
N ARG A 281 11.92 -11.19 15.25
CA ARG A 281 12.12 -11.44 16.68
C ARG A 281 10.85 -11.99 17.30
N THR A 282 10.99 -12.71 18.41
CA THR A 282 9.87 -13.13 19.27
C THR A 282 9.36 -11.96 20.12
N PRO A 283 8.16 -12.05 20.71
CA PRO A 283 7.70 -11.08 21.71
C PRO A 283 8.69 -10.92 22.89
N GLN A 284 9.45 -11.97 23.21
CA GLN A 284 10.49 -11.99 24.23
C GLN A 284 11.81 -11.34 23.76
N GLY A 285 11.90 -10.93 22.50
CA GLY A 285 13.05 -10.25 21.91
C GLY A 285 14.12 -11.18 21.32
N GLU A 286 13.91 -12.49 21.36
CA GLU A 286 14.82 -13.48 20.79
C GLU A 286 14.80 -13.43 19.26
N ILE A 287 15.87 -13.89 18.61
CA ILE A 287 15.94 -13.92 17.14
C ILE A 287 15.00 -15.00 16.63
N TYR A 288 14.06 -14.63 15.74
CA TYR A 288 13.17 -15.59 15.10
C TYR A 288 13.77 -16.05 13.77
N GLN A 289 14.49 -17.17 13.82
CA GLN A 289 15.28 -17.68 12.69
C GLN A 289 14.47 -17.93 11.40
N PRO A 290 13.22 -18.47 11.43
CA PRO A 290 12.42 -18.65 10.22
C PRO A 290 12.22 -17.34 9.45
N GLY A 291 11.88 -16.26 10.16
CA GLY A 291 11.73 -14.95 9.54
C GLY A 291 13.04 -14.35 9.06
N ILE A 292 14.14 -14.52 9.79
CA ILE A 292 15.48 -14.13 9.31
C ILE A 292 15.81 -14.83 7.99
N ASN A 293 15.50 -16.12 7.87
CA ASN A 293 15.75 -16.87 6.63
C ASN A 293 14.94 -16.29 5.45
N LYS A 294 13.65 -15.97 5.65
CA LYS A 294 12.82 -15.33 4.61
C LYS A 294 13.34 -13.95 4.22
N VAL A 295 13.73 -13.13 5.19
CA VAL A 295 14.32 -11.80 4.93
C VAL A 295 15.66 -11.91 4.17
N LYS A 296 16.51 -12.87 4.52
CA LYS A 296 17.74 -13.19 3.76
C LYS A 296 17.41 -13.67 2.35
N GLU A 297 16.35 -14.46 2.17
CA GLU A 297 15.89 -14.91 0.86
C GLU A 297 15.46 -13.74 -0.04
N VAL A 298 14.76 -12.73 0.51
CA VAL A 298 14.39 -11.50 -0.23
C VAL A 298 15.62 -10.80 -0.82
N ILE A 299 16.71 -10.74 -0.04
CA ILE A 299 18.00 -10.20 -0.47
C ILE A 299 18.62 -11.13 -1.52
N TYR A 300 18.70 -12.43 -1.21
CA TYR A 300 19.34 -13.43 -2.06
C TYR A 300 18.75 -13.45 -3.48
N ARG A 301 17.42 -13.47 -3.62
CA ARG A 301 16.78 -13.56 -4.95
C ARG A 301 17.14 -12.38 -5.85
N ARG A 302 17.22 -11.17 -5.29
CA ARG A 302 17.63 -9.95 -6.02
C ARG A 302 19.10 -9.98 -6.44
N ILE A 303 19.97 -10.50 -5.56
CA ILE A 303 21.41 -10.59 -5.84
C ILE A 303 21.70 -11.66 -6.89
N ARG A 304 21.07 -12.83 -6.78
CA ARG A 304 21.35 -13.99 -7.63
C ARG A 304 21.13 -13.70 -9.12
N GLN A 305 20.28 -12.74 -9.47
CA GLN A 305 20.08 -12.30 -10.86
C GLN A 305 21.35 -11.74 -11.51
N PHE A 306 22.23 -11.13 -10.71
CA PHE A 306 23.43 -10.44 -11.19
C PHE A 306 24.73 -11.12 -10.73
N ALA A 307 24.65 -11.93 -9.67
CA ALA A 307 25.78 -12.65 -9.11
C ALA A 307 25.39 -14.06 -8.63
N PRO A 308 25.01 -14.98 -9.55
CA PRO A 308 24.49 -16.29 -9.20
C PRO A 308 25.49 -17.18 -8.44
N ASP A 309 26.79 -17.01 -8.71
CA ASP A 309 27.87 -17.83 -8.15
C ASP A 309 28.52 -17.21 -6.90
N LYS A 310 28.09 -16.01 -6.49
CA LYS A 310 28.66 -15.34 -5.32
C LYS A 310 27.86 -15.72 -4.06
N PRO A 311 28.49 -16.39 -3.07
CA PRO A 311 27.82 -16.67 -1.80
C PRO A 311 27.46 -15.37 -1.07
N LEU A 312 26.21 -15.31 -0.58
CA LEU A 312 25.67 -14.10 0.05
C LEU A 312 26.48 -13.68 1.29
N GLU A 313 26.84 -14.64 2.14
CA GLU A 313 27.42 -14.36 3.47
C GLU A 313 28.95 -14.21 3.48
N THR A 314 29.63 -14.45 2.34
CA THR A 314 31.11 -14.42 2.27
C THR A 314 31.67 -13.69 1.06
N ALA A 315 30.88 -13.45 0.01
CA ALA A 315 31.32 -12.71 -1.18
C ALA A 315 30.51 -11.45 -1.45
N ILE A 316 29.26 -11.38 -0.99
CA ILE A 316 28.42 -10.18 -1.11
C ILE A 316 28.48 -9.37 0.19
N PHE A 317 28.32 -10.03 1.34
CA PHE A 317 28.58 -9.46 2.66
C PHE A 317 29.91 -10.00 3.19
N ASP A 318 30.55 -9.23 4.06
CA ASP A 318 31.87 -9.57 4.62
C ASP A 318 31.82 -10.76 5.58
N ASN A 319 30.69 -10.94 6.28
CA ASN A 319 30.38 -12.08 7.11
C ASN A 319 28.86 -12.24 7.32
N ARG A 320 28.47 -13.36 7.93
CA ARG A 320 27.08 -13.71 8.25
C ARG A 320 26.45 -12.70 9.22
N GLU A 321 27.20 -12.26 10.22
CA GLU A 321 26.74 -11.36 11.28
C GLU A 321 26.34 -9.99 10.73
N THR A 322 27.07 -9.47 9.74
CA THR A 322 26.75 -8.22 9.05
C THR A 322 25.41 -8.30 8.33
N LEU A 323 25.16 -9.37 7.58
CA LEU A 323 23.89 -9.60 6.91
C LEU A 323 22.75 -9.75 7.93
N GLU A 324 22.95 -10.57 8.95
CA GLU A 324 21.95 -10.82 9.99
C GLU A 324 21.58 -9.55 10.75
N ARG A 325 22.55 -8.70 11.06
CA ARG A 325 22.32 -7.37 11.65
C ARG A 325 21.48 -6.49 10.75
N LEU A 326 21.73 -6.48 9.43
CA LEU A 326 20.92 -5.72 8.49
C LEU A 326 19.47 -6.23 8.48
N CYS A 327 19.27 -7.56 8.44
CA CYS A 327 17.95 -8.19 8.49
C CYS A 327 17.20 -7.81 9.77
N LEU A 328 17.85 -7.91 10.94
CA LEU A 328 17.27 -7.53 12.23
C LEU A 328 16.91 -6.04 12.30
N MET A 329 17.76 -5.15 11.76
CA MET A 329 17.52 -3.70 11.77
C MET A 329 16.37 -3.28 10.84
N SER A 330 15.98 -4.12 9.89
CA SER A 330 14.79 -3.88 9.06
C SER A 330 13.47 -4.04 9.82
N GLY A 331 13.46 -4.75 10.96
CA GLY A 331 12.23 -5.13 11.67
C GLY A 331 11.27 -5.99 10.84
N GLY A 332 11.79 -6.66 9.80
CA GLY A 332 10.96 -7.36 8.82
C GLY A 332 10.11 -6.44 7.94
N HIS A 333 10.32 -5.12 8.03
CA HIS A 333 9.70 -4.15 7.14
C HIS A 333 10.39 -4.15 5.78
N VAL A 334 9.74 -4.76 4.77
CA VAL A 334 10.33 -5.03 3.45
C VAL A 334 10.91 -3.77 2.81
N ARG A 335 10.21 -2.63 2.81
CA ARG A 335 10.80 -1.40 2.25
C ARG A 335 12.06 -0.94 2.99
N ASN A 336 12.11 -1.11 4.31
CA ASN A 336 13.28 -0.71 5.09
C ASN A 336 14.44 -1.69 4.88
N LEU A 337 14.16 -2.98 4.69
CA LEU A 337 15.15 -3.97 4.25
C LEU A 337 15.81 -3.54 2.93
N LEU A 338 14.99 -3.18 1.93
CA LEU A 338 15.48 -2.75 0.62
C LEU A 338 16.27 -1.43 0.72
N LEU A 339 15.76 -0.44 1.46
CA LEU A 339 16.46 0.84 1.68
C LEU A 339 17.81 0.65 2.39
N LEU A 340 17.85 -0.13 3.48
CA LEU A 340 19.09 -0.40 4.22
C LEU A 340 20.12 -1.13 3.36
N THR A 341 19.67 -2.11 2.56
CA THR A 341 20.56 -2.86 1.64
C THR A 341 21.07 -1.95 0.52
N GLN A 342 20.20 -1.16 -0.09
CA GLN A 342 20.54 -0.22 -1.15
C GLN A 342 21.54 0.83 -0.66
N ASP A 343 21.33 1.42 0.53
CA ASP A 343 22.27 2.39 1.10
C ASP A 343 23.61 1.74 1.46
N ALA A 344 23.61 0.53 2.01
CA ALA A 344 24.85 -0.21 2.28
C ALA A 344 25.65 -0.50 0.99
N ILE A 345 24.98 -0.86 -0.11
CA ILE A 345 25.60 -1.02 -1.43
C ILE A 345 26.14 0.32 -1.94
N GLY A 346 25.36 1.40 -1.84
CA GLY A 346 25.79 2.74 -2.27
C GLY A 346 27.01 3.28 -1.51
N ARG A 347 27.32 2.70 -0.35
CA ARG A 347 28.50 3.00 0.47
C ARG A 347 29.69 2.09 0.22
N THR A 348 29.56 1.11 -0.68
CA THR A 348 30.55 0.08 -0.96
C THR A 348 31.26 0.42 -2.28
N GLN A 349 32.59 0.52 -2.25
CA GLN A 349 33.41 0.76 -3.45
C GLN A 349 33.71 -0.54 -4.20
N ASP A 350 34.01 -1.59 -3.45
CA ASP A 350 34.23 -2.95 -3.95
C ASP A 350 33.60 -3.94 -2.97
N LEU A 351 33.04 -5.04 -3.48
CA LEU A 351 32.54 -6.13 -2.65
C LEU A 351 33.68 -6.79 -1.85
N PRO A 352 33.38 -7.30 -0.64
CA PRO A 352 32.06 -7.41 -0.02
C PRO A 352 31.55 -6.14 0.68
N ILE A 353 30.24 -6.05 0.89
CA ILE A 353 29.56 -5.05 1.73
C ILE A 353 30.04 -5.25 3.18
N SER A 354 30.73 -4.24 3.70
CA SER A 354 31.32 -4.30 5.04
C SER A 354 30.34 -4.00 6.17
N GLU A 355 30.66 -4.48 7.38
CA GLU A 355 29.97 -4.11 8.62
C GLU A 355 29.90 -2.58 8.80
N ARG A 356 30.97 -1.87 8.40
CA ARG A 356 31.03 -0.41 8.43
C ARG A 356 29.98 0.24 7.51
N ALA A 357 29.76 -0.32 6.31
CA ALA A 357 28.76 0.19 5.37
C ALA A 357 27.34 -0.02 5.92
N VAL A 358 27.03 -1.23 6.41
CA VAL A 358 25.73 -1.55 7.03
C VAL A 358 25.49 -0.67 8.27
N ARG A 359 26.49 -0.52 9.14
CA ARG A 359 26.38 0.34 10.33
C ARG A 359 26.06 1.79 9.96
N ARG A 360 26.67 2.33 8.89
CA ARG A 360 26.39 3.69 8.42
C ARG A 360 24.97 3.81 7.87
N ALA A 361 24.51 2.83 7.10
CA ALA A 361 23.14 2.80 6.59
C ALA A 361 22.10 2.77 7.71
N VAL A 362 22.32 1.91 8.71
CA VAL A 362 21.50 1.84 9.92
C VAL A 362 21.50 3.18 10.65
N THR A 363 22.68 3.78 10.91
CA THR A 363 22.76 5.06 11.62
C THR A 363 22.02 6.18 10.89
N GLN A 364 22.19 6.32 9.57
CA GLN A 364 21.47 7.35 8.80
C GLN A 364 19.95 7.12 8.83
N ALA A 365 19.50 5.87 8.73
CA ALA A 365 18.08 5.55 8.74
C ALA A 365 17.40 5.92 10.08
N ARG A 366 18.15 5.97 11.20
CA ARG A 366 17.64 6.43 12.51
C ARG A 366 17.21 7.89 12.50
N ASP A 367 17.86 8.73 11.70
CA ASP A 367 17.61 10.18 11.71
C ASP A 367 16.20 10.52 11.22
N THR A 368 15.60 9.66 10.39
CA THR A 368 14.18 9.78 10.00
C THR A 368 13.28 9.59 11.21
N TYR A 369 13.51 8.55 12.01
CA TYR A 369 12.72 8.29 13.21
C TYR A 369 12.95 9.35 14.30
N ARG A 370 14.19 9.80 14.50
CA ARG A 370 14.51 10.85 15.48
C ARG A 370 13.73 12.15 15.21
N ARG A 371 13.54 12.50 13.93
CA ARG A 371 12.78 13.70 13.53
C ARG A 371 11.27 13.50 13.54
N ALA A 372 10.80 12.26 13.36
CA ALA A 372 9.37 11.95 13.24
C ALA A 372 8.69 11.74 14.59
N VAL A 373 9.41 11.32 15.63
CA VAL A 373 8.86 11.06 16.97
C VAL A 373 8.83 12.35 17.78
N GLU A 374 7.65 12.73 18.25
CA GLU A 374 7.47 13.88 19.13
C GLU A 374 7.96 13.59 20.56
N ASN A 375 8.36 14.62 21.30
CA ASN A 375 9.06 14.44 22.58
C ASN A 375 8.25 13.62 23.60
N HIS A 376 6.93 13.80 23.68
CA HIS A 376 6.07 13.04 24.59
C HIS A 376 5.82 11.60 24.12
N GLN A 377 6.15 11.24 22.88
CA GLN A 377 5.92 9.90 22.33
C GLN A 377 7.04 8.92 22.67
N TRP A 378 8.22 9.38 23.09
CA TRP A 378 9.34 8.50 23.44
C TRP A 378 8.99 7.54 24.59
N ILE A 379 8.25 8.00 25.58
CA ILE A 379 7.81 7.15 26.70
C ILE A 379 6.82 6.07 26.23
N LEU A 380 5.91 6.42 25.32
CA LEU A 380 4.95 5.46 24.74
C LEU A 380 5.68 4.35 23.98
N LEU A 381 6.70 4.71 23.18
CA LEU A 381 7.54 3.73 22.49
C LEU A 381 8.28 2.82 23.48
N ALA A 382 8.79 3.40 24.58
CA ALA A 382 9.46 2.64 25.63
C ALA A 382 8.49 1.64 26.29
N GLU A 383 7.27 2.07 26.62
CA GLU A 383 6.23 1.21 27.19
C GLU A 383 5.86 0.05 26.26
N VAL A 384 5.63 0.32 24.97
CA VAL A 384 5.32 -0.73 23.98
C VAL A 384 6.49 -1.70 23.83
N SER A 385 7.72 -1.22 23.85
CA SER A 385 8.90 -2.10 23.71
C SER A 385 9.01 -3.13 24.84
N ARG A 386 8.47 -2.83 26.05
CA ARG A 386 8.39 -3.76 27.18
C ARG A 386 7.10 -4.59 27.17
N SER A 387 5.95 -3.94 26.96
CA SER A 387 4.63 -4.58 27.08
C SER A 387 4.22 -5.40 25.85
N LYS A 388 4.81 -5.10 24.69
CA LYS A 388 4.44 -5.60 23.36
C LYS A 388 2.99 -5.34 22.95
N ARG A 389 2.35 -4.36 23.60
CA ARG A 389 0.93 -4.00 23.43
C ARG A 389 0.80 -2.51 23.17
N ILE A 390 -0.20 -2.14 22.38
CA ILE A 390 -0.62 -0.75 22.19
C ILE A 390 -1.93 -0.49 22.94
N ILE A 391 -2.11 0.75 23.37
CA ILE A 391 -3.40 1.24 23.87
C ILE A 391 -4.15 1.87 22.68
N ASN A 392 -5.47 1.74 22.65
CA ASN A 392 -6.28 2.24 21.53
C ASN A 392 -6.49 3.77 21.62
N ASP A 393 -5.43 4.55 21.38
CA ASP A 393 -5.48 6.02 21.32
C ASP A 393 -4.82 6.60 20.05
N ASP A 394 -5.01 7.91 19.85
CA ASP A 394 -4.52 8.64 18.69
C ASP A 394 -2.99 8.70 18.58
N GLN A 395 -2.28 8.73 19.70
CA GLN A 395 -0.82 8.73 19.72
C GLN A 395 -0.28 7.40 19.21
N TYR A 396 -0.82 6.27 19.66
CA TYR A 396 -0.42 4.95 19.14
C TYR A 396 -0.79 4.79 17.66
N ARG A 397 -1.97 5.24 17.23
CA ARG A 397 -2.36 5.25 15.81
C ARG A 397 -1.38 6.07 14.96
N ASN A 398 -0.97 7.24 15.43
CA ASN A 398 0.01 8.08 14.74
C ASN A 398 1.38 7.37 14.64
N LEU A 399 1.86 6.76 15.74
CA LEU A 399 3.10 6.01 15.76
C LEU A 399 3.08 4.78 14.83
N MET A 400 1.94 4.11 14.69
CA MET A 400 1.72 3.02 13.73
C MET A 400 1.75 3.53 12.28
N PHE A 401 1.09 4.65 12.00
CA PHE A 401 1.07 5.30 10.69
C PHE A 401 2.48 5.73 10.24
N ASN A 402 3.25 6.33 11.15
CA ASN A 402 4.64 6.74 10.93
C ASN A 402 5.65 5.58 11.00
N ARG A 403 5.18 4.34 11.22
CA ARG A 403 5.98 3.10 11.28
C ARG A 403 7.00 3.10 12.42
N CYS A 404 6.76 3.87 13.46
CA CYS A 404 7.52 3.82 14.70
C CYS A 404 7.13 2.59 15.52
N LEU A 405 5.86 2.19 15.42
CA LEU A 405 5.33 0.92 15.90
C LEU A 405 4.97 0.02 14.72
N LEU A 406 5.24 -1.27 14.87
CA LEU A 406 5.01 -2.31 13.88
C LEU A 406 4.13 -3.43 14.48
N GLU A 407 3.14 -3.89 13.73
CA GLU A 407 2.31 -5.06 14.05
C GLU A 407 2.91 -6.35 13.49
N TYR A 408 2.92 -7.38 14.32
CA TYR A 408 3.32 -8.74 13.98
C TYR A 408 2.25 -9.74 14.43
N ARG A 409 2.26 -10.92 13.80
CA ARG A 409 1.36 -12.03 14.11
C ARG A 409 2.10 -13.36 14.09
N TYR A 410 1.65 -14.29 14.93
CA TYR A 410 2.11 -15.68 14.93
C TYR A 410 0.99 -16.60 15.46
N LEU A 411 1.01 -17.86 15.04
CA LEU A 411 0.17 -18.92 15.60
C LEU A 411 0.88 -19.55 16.80
N ASP A 412 0.15 -19.83 17.87
CA ASP A 412 0.65 -20.68 18.94
C ASP A 412 0.52 -22.18 18.60
N GLU A 413 0.91 -23.05 19.53
CA GLU A 413 0.87 -24.51 19.36
C GLU A 413 -0.57 -25.05 19.21
N GLU A 414 -1.58 -24.29 19.64
CA GLU A 414 -3.00 -24.64 19.53
C GLU A 414 -3.61 -24.12 18.22
N GLY A 415 -2.86 -23.33 17.45
CA GLY A 415 -3.32 -22.72 16.20
C GLY A 415 -4.10 -21.42 16.42
N GLU A 416 -3.99 -20.80 17.59
CA GLU A 416 -4.62 -19.50 17.86
C GLU A 416 -3.73 -18.34 17.40
N MET A 417 -4.36 -17.34 16.78
CA MET A 417 -3.66 -16.18 16.24
C MET A 417 -3.34 -15.17 17.34
N HIS A 418 -2.05 -14.96 17.60
CA HIS A 418 -1.56 -13.91 18.49
C HIS A 418 -1.07 -12.71 17.72
N ARG A 419 -1.56 -11.53 18.11
CA ARG A 419 -1.12 -10.24 17.59
C ARG A 419 -0.31 -9.51 18.66
N TRP A 420 0.82 -8.94 18.26
CA TRP A 420 1.68 -8.16 19.13
C TRP A 420 2.34 -7.00 18.37
N TYR A 421 2.93 -6.08 19.12
CA TYR A 421 3.50 -4.86 18.58
C TYR A 421 4.90 -4.64 19.13
N ASP A 422 5.76 -4.02 18.33
CA ASP A 422 7.04 -3.55 18.81
C ASP A 422 7.45 -2.27 18.12
N ILE A 423 8.43 -1.59 18.70
CA ILE A 423 9.07 -0.45 18.07
C ILE A 423 9.87 -0.90 16.84
N HIS A 424 10.01 0.01 15.87
CA HIS A 424 10.93 -0.22 14.76
C HIS A 424 12.38 -0.35 15.31
N PRO A 425 13.17 -1.40 14.97
CA PRO A 425 14.48 -1.65 15.58
C PRO A 425 15.49 -0.50 15.47
N LEU A 426 15.38 0.32 14.42
CA LEU A 426 16.16 1.55 14.27
C LEU A 426 16.02 2.50 15.48
N ILE A 427 14.85 2.56 16.12
CA ILE A 427 14.56 3.41 17.28
C ILE A 427 15.39 3.01 18.51
N GLN A 428 15.70 1.72 18.69
CA GLN A 428 16.43 1.22 19.86
C GLN A 428 17.80 1.90 20.07
N GLY A 429 18.42 2.37 18.99
CA GLY A 429 19.71 3.05 19.04
C GLY A 429 19.65 4.57 19.23
N ILE A 430 18.45 5.15 19.33
CA ILE A 430 18.24 6.59 19.50
C ILE A 430 18.36 6.94 21.00
N GLN A 431 19.02 8.06 21.31
CA GLN A 431 19.37 8.42 22.69
C GLN A 431 18.13 8.74 23.52
N GLU A 432 17.21 9.49 22.94
CA GLU A 432 15.93 9.88 23.53
C GLU A 432 15.09 8.65 23.92
N PHE A 433 15.13 7.59 23.11
CA PHE A 433 14.49 6.31 23.43
C PHE A 433 15.18 5.59 24.61
N LYS A 434 16.51 5.57 24.65
CA LYS A 434 17.25 4.96 25.77
C LYS A 434 16.96 5.67 27.09
N GLU A 435 16.93 7.00 27.07
CA GLU A 435 16.54 7.81 28.23
C GLU A 435 15.10 7.55 28.66
N ALA A 436 14.17 7.34 27.71
CA ALA A 436 12.81 6.96 28.03
C ALA A 436 12.71 5.58 28.69
N ILE A 437 13.50 4.61 28.23
CA ILE A 437 13.58 3.26 28.85
C ILE A 437 14.11 3.32 30.28
N GLU A 438 15.09 4.17 30.57
CA GLU A 438 15.66 4.36 31.91
C GLU A 438 14.68 5.04 32.88
N LYS A 439 13.74 5.83 32.36
CA LYS A 439 12.68 6.48 33.16
C LYS A 439 11.52 5.56 33.49
N LEU A 440 11.40 4.42 32.80
CA LEU A 440 10.34 3.46 33.09
C LEU A 440 10.63 2.68 34.38
N PRO A 441 9.61 2.48 35.24
CA PRO A 441 9.75 1.84 36.53
C PRO A 441 10.24 0.39 36.47
#